data_AF-A0A0C9USH6-F1
#
_entry.id   AF-A0A0C9USH6-F1
#
_cell.length_a   1.000
_cell.length_b   1.000
_cell.length_c   1.000
_cell.angle_alpha   90.00
_cell.angle_beta   90.00
_cell.angle_gamma   90.00
#
_symmetry.space_group_name_H-M   'P 1'
#
loop_
_entity.id
_entity.type
_entity.pdbx_description
1 polymer ?
#
loop_
_entity_poly.entity_id
_entity_poly.type
_entity_poly.pdbx_seq_one_letter_code
_entity_poly.pdbx_strand_id
1 'polypeptide(L)'
;MYFGLREGFWPHAKIPSDSLDTFDYSDRPLSEEASAFIREQRNKEIATDRFSPAFGPDLLPGMFSSPVGAVPKPHSSGLRLITDQSAGPHAPNSFIPRDAAAVRYDNMHDFGKLLHKVHSQHGRPPTYLFKSDCSEAFRRIPMHVLWQIRQVVTVDGE
;
A
#
# COMPACT_ATOMS: atom_id res chain seq x y z
N MET A 1 -5.43 16.82 1.73
CA MET A 1 -6.00 15.87 0.74
C MET A 1 -5.65 16.25 -0.70
N TYR A 2 -5.95 17.48 -1.17
CA TYR A 2 -5.66 17.91 -2.55
C TYR A 2 -4.18 17.85 -2.95
N PHE A 3 -3.27 18.26 -2.06
CA PHE A 3 -1.83 18.19 -2.31
C PHE A 3 -1.33 16.76 -2.55
N GLY A 4 -1.83 15.79 -1.77
CA GLY A 4 -1.45 14.38 -1.92
C GLY A 4 -1.89 13.75 -3.24
N LEU A 5 -2.98 14.22 -3.85
CA LEU A 5 -3.42 13.73 -5.17
C LEU A 5 -2.55 14.27 -6.32
N ARG A 6 -1.77 15.34 -6.09
CA ARG A 6 -0.89 15.95 -7.10
C ARG A 6 0.57 15.56 -6.89
N GLU A 7 1.04 15.66 -5.66
CA GLU A 7 2.45 15.47 -5.29
C GLU A 7 2.73 14.09 -4.66
N GLY A 8 1.68 13.29 -4.47
CA GLY A 8 1.74 12.00 -3.78
C GLY A 8 1.56 12.12 -2.27
N PHE A 9 1.01 11.06 -1.68
CA PHE A 9 0.80 10.99 -0.24
C PHE A 9 2.10 10.67 0.49
N TRP A 10 2.37 11.38 1.58
CA TRP A 10 3.46 11.08 2.52
C TRP A 10 2.88 10.45 3.79
N PRO A 11 3.42 9.32 4.28
CA PRO A 11 2.85 8.62 5.43
C PRO A 11 3.27 9.21 6.79
N HIS A 12 3.78 10.44 6.81
CA HIS A 12 4.38 11.07 8.00
C HIS A 12 5.57 10.27 8.59
N ALA A 13 6.31 9.59 7.72
CA ALA A 13 7.52 8.88 8.14
C ALA A 13 8.58 9.85 8.70
N LYS A 14 9.26 9.41 9.76
CA LYS A 14 10.42 10.05 10.38
C LYS A 14 11.63 9.16 10.16
N ILE A 15 12.47 9.54 9.21
CA ILE A 15 13.68 8.80 8.85
C ILE A 15 14.82 9.31 9.74
N PRO A 16 15.46 8.46 10.57
CA PRO A 16 16.62 8.84 11.36
C PRO A 16 17.80 9.28 10.48
N SER A 17 18.61 10.22 10.95
CA SER A 17 19.79 10.71 10.20
C SER A 17 20.89 9.66 10.02
N ASP A 18 20.91 8.65 10.90
CA ASP A 18 21.80 7.49 10.88
C ASP A 18 21.19 6.28 10.15
N SER A 19 20.06 6.46 9.47
CA SER A 19 19.48 5.41 8.62
C SER A 19 20.45 5.03 7.50
N LEU A 20 20.46 3.74 7.14
CA LEU A 20 21.20 3.26 5.99
C LEU A 20 20.78 4.03 4.73
N ASP A 21 21.74 4.24 3.83
CA ASP A 21 21.45 4.85 2.53
C ASP A 21 20.62 3.89 1.67
N THR A 22 20.98 2.61 1.64
CA THR A 22 20.23 1.54 0.98
C THR A 22 20.12 0.31 1.86
N PHE A 23 19.04 -0.46 1.70
CA PHE A 23 18.87 -1.72 2.43
C PHE A 23 18.01 -2.70 1.63
N ASP A 24 18.62 -3.82 1.24
CA ASP A 24 17.90 -4.92 0.62
C ASP A 24 17.55 -5.99 1.64
N TYR A 25 16.26 -6.17 1.89
CA TYR A 25 15.70 -7.25 2.70
C TYR A 25 14.69 -8.07 1.92
N SER A 26 14.83 -8.13 0.59
CA SER A 26 13.85 -8.80 -0.28
C SER A 26 13.94 -10.32 -0.22
N ASP A 27 15.07 -10.87 0.23
CA ASP A 27 15.30 -12.32 0.23
C ASP A 27 14.27 -13.05 1.10
N ARG A 28 13.50 -13.92 0.45
CA ARG A 28 12.51 -14.78 1.07
C ARG A 28 12.34 -16.01 0.18
N PRO A 29 12.56 -17.23 0.71
CA PRO A 29 12.29 -18.45 -0.03
C PRO A 29 10.82 -18.55 -0.44
N LEU A 30 10.58 -18.87 -1.72
CA LEU A 30 9.26 -19.02 -2.32
C LEU A 30 9.16 -20.37 -3.04
N SER A 31 7.96 -20.95 -3.07
CA SER A 31 7.68 -22.09 -3.94
C SER A 31 7.65 -21.65 -5.40
N GLU A 32 7.86 -22.57 -6.34
CA GLU A 32 7.79 -22.25 -7.78
C GLU A 32 6.41 -21.68 -8.16
N GLU A 33 5.33 -22.20 -7.58
CA GLU A 33 3.97 -21.67 -7.78
C GLU A 33 3.86 -20.21 -7.32
N ALA A 34 4.41 -19.88 -6.15
CA ALA A 34 4.41 -18.52 -5.64
C ALA A 34 5.25 -17.59 -6.51
N SER A 35 6.45 -18.03 -6.93
CA SER A 35 7.34 -17.26 -7.81
C SER A 35 6.68 -16.98 -9.16
N ALA A 36 6.09 -17.99 -9.80
CA ALA A 36 5.36 -17.83 -11.06
C ALA A 36 4.21 -16.82 -10.94
N PHE A 37 3.42 -16.92 -9.86
CA PHE A 37 2.35 -15.97 -9.59
C PHE A 37 2.88 -14.54 -9.39
N ILE A 38 3.97 -14.35 -8.63
CA ILE A 38 4.55 -13.03 -8.39
C ILE A 38 5.07 -12.40 -9.70
N ARG A 39 5.74 -13.19 -10.57
CA ARG A 39 6.16 -12.72 -11.90
C ARG A 39 4.98 -12.24 -12.73
N GLU A 40 3.88 -12.98 -12.73
CA GLU A 40 2.65 -12.60 -13.44
C GLU A 40 2.05 -11.30 -12.87
N GLN A 41 1.99 -11.17 -11.55
CA GLN A 41 1.51 -9.94 -10.90
C GLN A 41 2.41 -8.75 -11.22
N ARG A 42 3.74 -8.89 -11.12
CA ARG A 42 4.70 -7.84 -11.50
C ARG A 42 4.42 -7.34 -12.92
N ASN A 43 4.27 -8.25 -13.88
CA ASN A 43 4.00 -7.88 -15.27
C ASN A 43 2.68 -7.11 -15.41
N LYS A 44 1.65 -7.46 -14.63
CA LYS A 44 0.37 -6.73 -14.59
C LYS A 44 0.52 -5.33 -13.99
N GLU A 45 1.29 -5.17 -12.92
CA GLU A 45 1.53 -3.86 -12.30
C GLU A 45 2.37 -2.95 -13.23
N ILE A 46 3.35 -3.50 -13.96
CA ILE A 46 4.11 -2.74 -14.98
C ILE A 46 3.19 -2.33 -16.12
N ALA A 47 2.37 -3.24 -16.65
CA ALA A 47 1.45 -2.95 -17.76
C ALA A 47 0.36 -1.93 -17.40
N THR A 48 0.17 -1.64 -16.11
CA THR A 48 -0.78 -0.64 -15.61
C THR A 48 -0.08 0.62 -15.07
N ASP A 49 1.21 0.80 -15.37
CA ASP A 49 2.05 1.92 -14.96
C ASP A 49 2.11 2.13 -13.43
N ARG A 50 1.91 1.06 -12.66
CA ARG A 50 2.01 1.09 -11.19
C ARG A 50 3.42 0.78 -10.71
N PHE A 51 4.09 -0.13 -11.42
CA PHE A 51 5.51 -0.41 -11.24
C PHE A 51 6.28 0.18 -12.41
N SER A 52 7.48 0.70 -12.13
CA SER A 52 8.42 1.01 -13.18
C SER A 52 8.94 -0.28 -13.84
N PRO A 53 9.53 -0.20 -15.03
CA PRO A 53 10.45 -1.22 -15.51
C PRO A 53 11.57 -1.48 -14.50
N ALA A 54 12.20 -2.67 -14.60
CA ALA A 54 13.40 -2.98 -13.84
C ALA A 54 14.51 -1.96 -14.15
N PHE A 55 15.29 -1.62 -13.14
CA PHE A 55 16.38 -0.63 -13.22
C PHE A 55 17.75 -1.22 -12.87
N GLY A 56 17.84 -2.55 -12.88
CA GLY A 56 19.05 -3.31 -12.53
C GLY A 56 18.93 -4.00 -11.18
N PRO A 57 19.89 -4.89 -10.86
CA PRO A 57 19.85 -5.70 -9.64
C PRO A 57 20.24 -4.92 -8.38
N ASP A 58 20.94 -3.79 -8.54
CA ASP A 58 21.46 -3.01 -7.42
C ASP A 58 20.49 -1.90 -7.03
N LEU A 59 20.22 -1.80 -5.73
CA LEU A 59 19.46 -0.69 -5.16
C LEU A 59 20.25 0.63 -5.30
N LEU A 60 19.57 1.68 -5.77
CA LEU A 60 20.11 3.04 -5.84
C LEU A 60 20.04 3.75 -4.47
N PRO A 61 20.82 4.81 -4.23
CA PRO A 61 20.79 5.58 -2.98
C PRO A 61 19.37 5.95 -2.52
N GLY A 62 19.09 5.76 -1.23
CA GLY A 62 17.78 5.95 -0.62
C GLY A 62 16.80 4.78 -0.80
N MET A 63 17.14 3.75 -1.60
CA MET A 63 16.23 2.65 -1.91
C MET A 63 16.23 1.53 -0.86
N PHE A 64 15.03 1.04 -0.56
CA PHE A 64 14.81 -0.06 0.37
C PHE A 64 13.89 -1.08 -0.29
N SER A 65 14.25 -2.36 -0.17
CA SER A 65 13.44 -3.47 -0.66
C SER A 65 12.94 -4.32 0.50
N SER A 66 11.67 -4.71 0.43
CA SER A 66 11.00 -5.56 1.43
C SER A 66 10.59 -6.88 0.77
N PRO A 67 10.54 -7.97 1.53
CA PRO A 67 10.28 -9.27 0.94
C PRO A 67 8.84 -9.37 0.46
N VAL A 68 8.67 -9.88 -0.76
CA VAL A 68 7.37 -10.17 -1.34
C VAL A 68 6.98 -11.62 -1.15
N GLY A 69 5.68 -11.89 -1.13
CA GLY A 69 5.15 -13.24 -1.01
C GLY A 69 3.80 -13.38 -1.68
N ALA A 70 3.46 -14.64 -1.97
CA ALA A 70 2.13 -15.01 -2.42
C ALA A 70 1.45 -15.81 -1.30
N VAL A 71 0.27 -15.35 -0.86
CA VAL A 71 -0.51 -16.09 0.14
C VAL A 71 -1.87 -16.48 -0.41
N PRO A 72 -2.45 -17.60 0.01
CA PRO A 72 -3.81 -17.97 -0.37
C PRO A 72 -4.83 -16.91 0.04
N LYS A 73 -5.79 -16.65 -0.83
CA LYS A 73 -6.99 -15.88 -0.48
C LYS A 73 -7.88 -16.76 0.41
N PRO A 74 -8.44 -16.22 1.50
CA PRO A 74 -9.43 -16.95 2.29
C PRO A 74 -10.55 -17.46 1.38
N HIS A 75 -10.93 -18.73 1.54
CA HIS A 75 -12.03 -19.37 0.81
C HIS A 75 -11.89 -19.39 -0.72
N SER A 76 -10.66 -19.36 -1.26
CA SER A 76 -10.39 -19.43 -2.69
C SER A 76 -9.08 -20.18 -2.96
N SER A 77 -8.96 -20.77 -4.14
CA SER A 77 -7.69 -21.32 -4.66
C SER A 77 -6.75 -20.24 -5.20
N GLY A 78 -7.19 -18.98 -5.27
CA GLY A 78 -6.37 -17.88 -5.78
C GLY A 78 -5.34 -17.38 -4.76
N LEU A 79 -4.21 -16.92 -5.26
CA LEU A 79 -3.18 -16.24 -4.46
C LEU A 79 -3.39 -14.73 -4.44
N ARG A 80 -2.83 -14.06 -3.43
CA ARG A 80 -2.68 -12.60 -3.35
C ARG A 80 -1.22 -12.24 -3.11
N LEU A 81 -0.73 -11.22 -3.80
CA LEU A 81 0.58 -10.64 -3.59
C LEU A 81 0.57 -9.85 -2.27
N ILE A 82 1.61 -10.04 -1.45
CA ILE A 82 1.87 -9.28 -0.23
C ILE A 82 3.31 -8.78 -0.27
N THR A 83 3.51 -7.51 0.05
CA THR A 83 4.81 -6.95 0.40
C THR A 83 4.86 -6.80 1.91
N ASP A 84 5.83 -7.43 2.56
CA ASP A 84 5.95 -7.40 4.01
C ASP A 84 6.73 -6.16 4.46
N GLN A 85 6.02 -5.03 4.51
CA GLN A 85 6.58 -3.73 4.88
C GLN A 85 6.93 -3.59 6.37
N SER A 86 6.80 -4.67 7.14
CA SER A 86 7.15 -4.76 8.56
C SER A 86 8.28 -5.77 8.82
N ALA A 87 8.81 -6.41 7.78
CA ALA A 87 9.89 -7.38 7.92
C ALA A 87 11.27 -6.71 8.04
N GLY A 88 12.06 -7.21 8.99
CA GLY A 88 13.45 -6.82 9.15
C GLY A 88 13.67 -5.55 9.99
N PRO A 89 14.94 -5.20 10.24
CA PRO A 89 15.33 -4.13 11.16
C PRO A 89 15.07 -2.71 10.63
N HIS A 90 14.99 -2.53 9.31
CA HIS A 90 14.75 -1.24 8.66
C HIS A 90 13.47 -1.24 7.81
N ALA A 91 12.45 -1.94 8.31
CA ALA A 91 11.17 -2.07 7.62
C ALA A 91 10.51 -0.70 7.40
N PRO A 92 9.91 -0.42 6.23
CA PRO A 92 9.27 0.87 5.96
C PRO A 92 8.28 1.31 7.04
N ASN A 93 7.47 0.39 7.56
CA ASN A 93 6.50 0.72 8.61
C ASN A 93 7.14 1.15 9.94
N SER A 94 8.42 0.81 10.19
CA SER A 94 9.13 1.24 11.40
C SER A 94 9.41 2.74 11.42
N PHE A 95 9.47 3.39 10.25
CA PHE A 95 9.67 4.83 10.15
C PHE A 95 8.40 5.63 10.41
N ILE A 96 7.23 4.99 10.48
CA ILE A 96 5.95 5.68 10.69
C ILE A 96 5.63 5.70 12.19
N PRO A 97 5.62 6.87 12.84
CA PRO A 97 5.27 6.99 14.25
C PRO A 97 3.85 6.47 14.50
N ARG A 98 3.63 5.74 15.60
CA ARG A 98 2.31 5.15 15.92
C ARG A 98 1.22 6.19 16.13
N ASP A 99 1.58 7.36 16.64
CA ASP A 99 0.70 8.52 16.81
C ASP A 99 0.32 9.17 15.47
N ALA A 100 1.23 9.15 14.49
CA ALA A 100 0.95 9.61 13.13
C ALA A 100 0.11 8.60 12.30
N ALA A 101 0.16 7.31 12.65
CA ALA A 101 -0.64 6.26 12.01
C ALA A 101 -2.13 6.29 12.40
N ALA A 102 -2.51 7.08 13.41
CA ALA A 102 -3.87 7.16 13.92
C ALA A 102 -4.74 8.09 13.06
N VAL A 103 -5.06 7.69 11.83
CA VAL A 103 -6.14 8.34 11.06
C VAL A 103 -7.48 7.81 11.58
N ARG A 104 -8.31 8.70 12.14
CA ARG A 104 -9.68 8.35 12.50
C ARG A 104 -10.54 8.32 11.23
N TYR A 105 -10.89 7.13 10.78
CA TYR A 105 -11.90 6.94 9.75
C TYR A 105 -13.31 7.16 10.30
N ASP A 106 -14.19 7.72 9.48
CA ASP A 106 -15.62 7.68 9.75
C ASP A 106 -16.08 6.21 9.76
N ASN A 107 -16.93 5.88 10.73
CA ASN A 107 -17.45 4.53 10.89
C ASN A 107 -18.98 4.51 10.77
N MET A 108 -19.57 3.32 10.93
CA MET A 108 -21.02 3.13 10.81
C MET A 108 -21.84 3.95 11.82
N HIS A 109 -21.28 4.30 12.98
CA HIS A 109 -21.95 5.19 13.93
C HIS A 109 -22.00 6.62 13.42
N ASP A 110 -20.92 7.10 12.80
CA ASP A 110 -20.88 8.44 12.21
C ASP A 110 -21.84 8.53 11.01
N PHE A 111 -21.93 7.46 10.21
CA PHE A 111 -22.97 7.33 9.18
C PHE A 111 -24.39 7.31 9.75
N GLY A 112 -24.64 6.58 10.85
CA GLY A 112 -25.94 6.57 11.53
C GLY A 112 -26.36 7.94 12.06
N LYS A 113 -25.42 8.73 12.62
CA LYS A 113 -25.67 10.12 13.05
C LYS A 113 -26.10 10.99 11.87
N LEU A 114 -25.47 10.82 10.71
CA LEU A 114 -25.85 11.50 9.47
C LEU A 114 -27.30 11.18 9.07
N LEU A 115 -27.70 9.92 9.11
CA LEU A 115 -29.08 9.51 8.81
C LEU A 115 -30.09 10.10 9.79
N HIS A 116 -29.78 10.09 11.09
CA HIS A 116 -30.63 10.72 12.11
C HIS A 116 -30.78 12.22 11.89
N LYS A 117 -29.71 12.91 11.52
CA LYS A 117 -29.76 14.34 11.21
C LYS A 117 -30.65 14.64 10.00
N VAL A 118 -30.55 13.83 8.94
CA VAL A 118 -31.44 13.98 7.77
C VAL A 118 -32.90 13.72 8.16
N HIS A 119 -33.16 12.71 8.98
CA HIS A 119 -34.51 12.42 9.47
C HIS A 119 -35.08 13.57 10.30
N SER A 120 -34.31 14.16 11.22
CA SER A 120 -34.80 15.27 12.04
C SER A 120 -35.09 16.53 11.22
N GLN A 121 -34.36 16.75 10.14
CA GLN A 121 -34.54 17.91 9.25
C GLN A 121 -35.72 17.76 8.28
N HIS A 122 -36.01 16.54 7.82
CA HIS A 122 -37.00 16.31 6.77
C HIS A 122 -38.22 15.49 7.23
N GLY A 123 -38.27 15.08 8.49
CA GLY A 123 -39.35 14.28 9.07
C GLY A 123 -39.44 12.84 8.56
N ARG A 124 -38.45 12.40 7.76
CA ARG A 124 -38.40 11.07 7.14
C ARG A 124 -36.96 10.69 6.78
N PRO A 125 -36.62 9.39 6.73
CA PRO A 125 -35.30 8.95 6.31
C PRO A 125 -35.12 9.15 4.79
N PRO A 126 -33.86 9.11 4.28
CA PRO A 126 -33.60 9.09 2.85
C PRO A 126 -34.33 7.93 2.17
N THR A 127 -34.97 8.20 1.04
CA THR A 127 -35.68 7.17 0.25
C THR A 127 -34.70 6.23 -0.46
N TYR A 128 -33.50 6.73 -0.80
CA TYR A 128 -32.47 5.97 -1.49
C TYR A 128 -31.12 6.23 -0.85
N LEU A 129 -30.29 5.18 -0.81
CA LEU A 129 -28.89 5.25 -0.43
C LEU A 129 -28.05 4.64 -1.55
N PHE A 130 -27.02 5.35 -1.97
CA PHE A 130 -26.08 4.88 -2.97
C PHE A 130 -24.73 4.61 -2.30
N LYS A 131 -24.15 3.44 -2.58
CA LYS A 131 -22.79 3.09 -2.20
C LYS A 131 -22.00 2.85 -3.49
N SER A 132 -20.88 3.56 -3.64
CA SER A 132 -19.86 3.25 -4.64
C SER A 132 -18.64 2.60 -3.97
N ASP A 133 -17.98 1.72 -4.70
CA ASP A 133 -16.72 1.11 -4.31
C ASP A 133 -15.67 1.47 -5.37
N CYS A 134 -14.51 1.98 -4.92
CA CYS A 134 -13.41 2.29 -5.82
C CYS A 134 -12.44 1.10 -5.83
N SER A 135 -12.53 0.30 -6.89
CA SER A 135 -11.62 -0.84 -7.08
C SER A 135 -10.17 -0.38 -7.05
N GLU A 136 -9.34 -1.13 -6.30
CA GLU A 136 -7.89 -0.90 -6.20
C GLU A 136 -7.51 0.51 -5.73
N ALA A 137 -8.33 1.15 -4.88
CA ALA A 137 -8.15 2.53 -4.44
C ALA A 137 -6.70 2.85 -4.01
N PHE A 138 -6.08 2.01 -3.17
CA PHE A 138 -4.70 2.23 -2.71
C PHE A 138 -3.64 2.14 -3.81
N ARG A 139 -3.90 1.42 -4.91
CA ARG A 139 -3.01 1.35 -6.07
C ARG A 139 -3.16 2.53 -7.02
N ARG A 140 -4.27 3.26 -6.91
CA ARG A 140 -4.57 4.45 -7.73
C ARG A 140 -4.18 5.75 -7.06
N ILE A 141 -3.92 5.72 -5.76
CA ILE A 141 -3.50 6.89 -5.00
C ILE A 141 -1.99 7.08 -5.21
N PRO A 142 -1.55 8.25 -5.70
CA PRO A 142 -0.12 8.48 -5.91
C PRO A 142 0.61 8.52 -4.58
N MET A 143 1.80 7.94 -4.55
CA MET A 143 2.69 7.97 -3.38
C MET A 143 3.78 9.03 -3.60
N HIS A 144 4.20 9.74 -2.56
CA HIS A 144 5.29 10.70 -2.69
C HIS A 144 6.59 9.98 -3.09
N VAL A 145 7.37 10.53 -4.03
CA VAL A 145 8.56 9.87 -4.63
C VAL A 145 9.57 9.39 -3.58
N LEU A 146 9.84 10.21 -2.56
CA LEU A 146 10.76 9.83 -1.46
C LEU A 146 10.27 8.63 -0.63
N TRP A 147 8.97 8.30 -0.70
CA TRP A 147 8.42 7.12 -0.06
C TRP A 147 8.30 5.93 -1.03
N GLN A 148 8.17 6.19 -2.34
CA GLN A 148 8.20 5.15 -3.38
C GLN A 148 9.53 4.40 -3.37
N ILE A 149 10.66 5.13 -3.31
CA ILE A 149 12.01 4.54 -3.31
C ILE A 149 12.24 3.61 -2.11
N ARG A 150 11.48 3.77 -1.01
CA ARG A 150 11.58 2.89 0.18
C ARG A 150 10.71 1.63 0.08
N GLN A 151 10.08 1.41 -1.06
CA GLN A 151 9.16 0.30 -1.32
C GLN A 151 9.52 -0.39 -2.63
N VAL A 152 10.82 -0.52 -2.92
CA VAL A 152 11.28 -1.32 -4.06
C VAL A 152 10.79 -2.75 -3.88
N VAL A 153 10.38 -3.33 -4.99
CA VAL A 153 9.93 -4.72 -5.07
C VAL A 153 10.93 -5.46 -5.94
N THR A 154 11.71 -6.35 -5.32
CA THR A 154 12.67 -7.22 -6.02
C THR A 154 12.00 -8.54 -6.37
N VAL A 155 12.07 -8.96 -7.64
CA VAL A 155 11.53 -10.24 -8.14
C VAL A 155 12.58 -10.89 -9.04
N ASP A 156 13.00 -12.11 -8.68
CA ASP A 156 14.07 -12.85 -9.38
C ASP A 156 15.43 -12.11 -9.39
N GLY A 157 15.67 -11.22 -8.43
CA GLY A 157 16.91 -10.43 -8.33
C GLY A 157 16.92 -9.15 -9.20
N GLU A 158 15.76 -8.73 -9.71
CA GLU A 158 15.55 -7.50 -10.49
C GLU A 158 14.39 -6.65 -9.94
#